data_AF-A0AAN7Q742-F1
#
_entry.id   AF-A0AAN7Q742-F1
#
_cell.length_a   1.000
_cell.length_b   1.000
_cell.length_c   1.000
_cell.angle_alpha   90.00
_cell.angle_beta   90.00
_cell.angle_gamma   90.00
#
_symmetry.space_group_name_H-M   'P 1'
#
loop_
_entity.id
_entity.type
_entity.pdbx_description
1 polymer ?
#
loop_
_entity_poly.entity_id
_entity_poly.type
_entity_poly.pdbx_seq_one_letter_code
_entity_poly.pdbx_strand_id
1 'polypeptide(L)'
;MAASKEWHEAYPNPRNQSPDAISRQALLERLRKGQKPGVDFLLVDLRKADHQMTRQLIRVHAGSSQHRGSRAAGWFDDLIKDRQVADVQSFILRDGIAGWARAGDEYTQMMDEYDAETWTSK
;
A
#
# COMPACT_ATOMS: atom_id res chain seq x y z
N MET A 1 10.33 -20.58 20.96
CA MET A 1 10.83 -19.84 19.79
C MET A 1 10.60 -18.36 20.06
N ALA A 2 11.63 -17.55 20.22
CA ALA A 2 11.46 -16.10 20.39
C ALA A 2 10.95 -15.50 19.08
N ALA A 3 9.88 -14.72 19.13
CA ALA A 3 9.41 -13.96 17.97
C ALA A 3 10.55 -13.04 17.51
N SER A 4 10.93 -13.14 16.24
CA SER A 4 11.94 -12.26 15.65
C SER A 4 11.45 -10.82 15.75
N LYS A 5 12.23 -9.96 16.41
CA LYS A 5 11.95 -8.52 16.50
C LYS A 5 11.75 -7.94 15.10
N GLU A 6 10.61 -7.34 14.83
CA GLU A 6 10.37 -6.76 13.53
C GLU A 6 11.22 -5.49 13.31
N TRP A 7 11.76 -5.26 12.11
CA TRP A 7 12.71 -4.16 11.86
C TRP A 7 12.13 -2.76 12.19
N HIS A 8 10.82 -2.59 12.02
CA HIS A 8 10.13 -1.34 12.28
C HIS A 8 10.03 -1.04 13.79
N GLU A 9 10.24 -2.03 14.67
CA GLU A 9 10.36 -1.82 16.12
C GLU A 9 11.67 -1.12 16.52
N ALA A 10 12.66 -1.01 15.63
CA ALA A 10 13.86 -0.21 15.87
C ALA A 10 13.62 1.31 15.74
N TYR A 11 12.45 1.71 15.22
CA TYR A 11 12.10 3.10 14.94
C TYR A 11 10.92 3.56 15.84
N PRO A 12 10.87 4.86 16.18
CA PRO A 12 9.79 5.41 16.98
C PRO A 12 8.43 5.25 16.29
N ASN A 13 7.36 5.22 17.08
CA ASN A 13 6.01 5.27 16.51
C ASN A 13 5.79 6.59 15.77
N PRO A 14 5.07 6.59 14.63
CA PRO A 14 4.62 7.83 14.03
C PRO A 14 3.68 8.57 14.98
N ARG A 15 3.59 9.91 14.85
CA ARG A 15 2.62 10.71 15.62
C ARG A 15 1.19 10.35 15.24
N ASN A 16 0.95 10.10 13.94
CA ASN A 16 -0.32 9.59 13.45
C ASN A 16 -0.35 8.06 13.45
N GLN A 17 -1.07 7.48 14.40
CA GLN A 17 -1.25 6.02 14.52
C GLN A 17 -2.51 5.50 13.83
N SER A 18 -3.34 6.38 13.25
CA SER A 18 -4.53 6.02 12.49
C SER A 18 -4.55 6.78 11.17
N PRO A 19 -3.64 6.44 10.24
CA PRO A 19 -3.57 7.14 8.95
C PRO A 19 -4.86 6.99 8.16
N ASP A 20 -5.13 8.00 7.34
CA ASP A 20 -6.29 7.98 6.46
C ASP A 20 -6.22 6.80 5.48
N ALA A 21 -7.38 6.27 5.11
CA ALA A 21 -7.48 5.14 4.20
C ALA A 21 -8.19 5.54 2.90
N ILE A 22 -7.57 5.22 1.76
CA ILE A 22 -8.23 5.26 0.45
C ILE A 22 -8.86 3.90 0.14
N SER A 23 -10.06 3.90 -0.45
CA SER A 23 -10.70 2.67 -0.93
C SER A 23 -10.15 2.24 -2.28
N ARG A 24 -10.24 0.94 -2.59
CA ARG A 24 -9.90 0.42 -3.91
C ARG A 24 -10.70 1.10 -5.03
N GLN A 25 -11.99 1.38 -4.81
CA GLN A 25 -12.84 2.08 -5.76
C GLN A 25 -12.34 3.50 -6.04
N ALA A 26 -12.02 4.27 -4.98
CA ALA A 26 -11.54 5.64 -5.14
C ALA A 26 -10.19 5.68 -5.88
N LEU A 27 -9.31 4.71 -5.64
CA LEU A 27 -8.05 4.62 -6.36
C LEU A 27 -8.23 4.14 -7.81
N LEU A 28 -9.13 3.20 -8.07
CA LEU A 28 -9.48 2.77 -9.42
C LEU A 28 -10.02 3.93 -10.25
N GLU A 29 -10.89 4.76 -9.66
CA GLU A 29 -11.41 5.96 -10.32
C GLU A 29 -10.31 6.99 -10.64
N ARG A 30 -9.29 7.12 -9.80
CA ARG A 30 -8.12 7.96 -10.10
C ARG A 30 -7.36 7.45 -11.32
N LEU A 31 -7.12 6.14 -11.37
CA LEU A 31 -6.45 5.50 -12.50
C LEU A 31 -7.27 5.65 -13.79
N ARG A 32 -8.59 5.43 -13.74
CA ARG A 32 -9.50 5.60 -14.88
C ARG A 32 -9.56 7.04 -15.40
N LYS A 33 -9.44 8.02 -14.50
CA LYS A 33 -9.32 9.45 -14.86
C LYS A 33 -7.96 9.82 -15.45
N GLY A 34 -7.05 8.86 -15.62
CA GLY A 34 -5.75 9.06 -16.23
C GLY A 34 -4.70 9.66 -15.29
N GLN A 35 -4.93 9.65 -13.97
CA GLN A 35 -3.87 10.01 -13.02
C GLN A 35 -2.71 9.02 -13.13
N LYS A 36 -1.50 9.55 -13.24
CA LYS A 36 -0.29 8.78 -13.53
C LYS A 36 0.51 8.53 -12.25
N PRO A 37 0.79 7.26 -11.92
CA PRO A 37 1.76 6.93 -10.89
C PRO A 37 3.12 7.60 -11.16
N GLY A 38 3.76 8.12 -10.12
CA GLY A 38 5.04 8.83 -10.21
C GLY A 38 4.93 10.30 -10.65
N VAL A 39 3.74 10.75 -11.04
CA VAL A 39 3.46 12.17 -11.33
C VAL A 39 2.42 12.69 -10.36
N ASP A 40 1.21 12.11 -10.38
CA ASP A 40 0.07 12.59 -9.58
C ASP A 40 -0.01 11.92 -8.20
N PHE A 41 0.48 10.68 -8.10
CA PHE A 41 0.58 9.98 -6.84
C PHE A 41 1.75 9.00 -6.85
N LEU A 42 2.35 8.79 -5.69
CA LEU A 42 3.27 7.69 -5.47
C LEU A 42 2.51 6.59 -4.74
N LEU A 43 2.82 5.36 -5.08
CA LEU A 43 2.47 4.25 -4.23
C LEU A 43 3.68 3.47 -3.74
N VAL A 44 3.52 2.73 -2.64
CA VAL A 44 4.64 2.07 -1.93
C VAL A 44 4.28 0.63 -1.53
N ASP A 45 5.01 -0.32 -2.14
CA ASP A 45 5.12 -1.76 -1.86
C ASP A 45 5.84 -2.06 -0.54
N LEU A 46 5.17 -2.43 0.56
CA LEU A 46 5.84 -2.69 1.86
C LEU A 46 5.91 -4.18 2.28
N ARG A 47 5.60 -5.10 1.38
CA ARG A 47 5.81 -6.55 1.58
C ARG A 47 7.32 -6.86 1.71
N LYS A 48 7.67 -7.92 2.45
CA LYS A 48 9.08 -8.39 2.62
C LYS A 48 9.36 -9.42 1.51
N ALA A 49 10.46 -10.17 1.58
CA ALA A 49 10.84 -11.24 0.63
C ALA A 49 9.85 -12.42 0.47
N ASP A 50 8.57 -12.25 0.83
CA ASP A 50 7.45 -12.92 0.15
C ASP A 50 7.28 -12.48 -1.33
N HIS A 51 8.10 -11.52 -1.80
CA HIS A 51 8.30 -11.13 -3.20
C HIS A 51 8.66 -12.26 -4.19
N GLN A 52 9.00 -13.48 -3.73
CA GLN A 52 9.37 -14.59 -4.63
C GLN A 52 8.21 -15.08 -5.53
N MET A 53 6.98 -14.60 -5.33
CA MET A 53 5.83 -15.02 -6.13
C MET A 53 5.09 -13.87 -6.87
N THR A 54 5.62 -12.65 -6.96
CA THR A 54 5.02 -11.61 -7.84
C THR A 54 6.04 -10.53 -8.17
N ARG A 55 6.63 -10.59 -9.37
CA ARG A 55 7.37 -9.45 -9.94
C ARG A 55 6.40 -8.49 -10.62
N GLN A 56 5.50 -7.83 -9.88
CA GLN A 56 4.53 -6.92 -10.51
C GLN A 56 4.62 -5.49 -10.00
N LEU A 57 4.83 -4.58 -10.94
CA LEU A 57 4.98 -3.15 -10.72
C LEU A 57 3.61 -2.46 -10.59
N ILE A 58 2.81 -2.82 -9.60
CA ILE A 58 1.59 -2.04 -9.27
C ILE A 58 1.60 -1.81 -7.80
N ARG A 59 1.61 -0.55 -7.46
CA ARG A 59 1.97 -0.16 -6.13
C ARG A 59 0.65 0.28 -5.53
N VAL A 60 0.11 -0.50 -4.58
CA VAL A 60 -0.99 -0.26 -3.61
C VAL A 60 -0.93 -1.33 -2.51
N HIS A 61 -0.87 -1.02 -1.20
CA HIS A 61 -0.89 -2.06 -0.12
C HIS A 61 -1.50 -1.57 1.22
N ALA A 62 -2.38 -2.33 1.90
CA ALA A 62 -2.08 -3.22 3.04
C ALA A 62 -2.91 -4.53 3.10
N GLY A 63 -2.36 -5.65 2.63
CA GLY A 63 -2.92 -6.99 2.77
C GLY A 63 -2.43 -7.62 4.08
N SER A 64 -3.36 -7.91 4.99
CA SER A 64 -3.23 -8.66 6.27
C SER A 64 -2.17 -8.24 7.30
N SER A 65 -1.32 -7.23 7.05
CA SER A 65 -0.37 -6.69 8.03
C SER A 65 -0.86 -5.35 8.59
N GLN A 66 -1.79 -5.36 9.54
CA GLN A 66 -2.39 -4.16 10.15
C GLN A 66 -1.37 -3.10 10.65
N HIS A 67 -0.12 -3.48 10.90
CA HIS A 67 0.87 -2.62 11.57
C HIS A 67 1.87 -1.93 10.63
N ARG A 68 2.34 -2.57 9.54
CA ARG A 68 3.42 -2.02 8.69
C ARG A 68 2.95 -0.89 7.78
N GLY A 69 1.82 -1.09 7.09
CA GLY A 69 1.23 -0.07 6.22
C GLY A 69 0.85 1.18 7.00
N SER A 70 0.19 0.99 8.15
CA SER A 70 -0.21 2.08 9.05
C SER A 70 1.01 2.83 9.61
N ARG A 71 2.08 2.12 10.02
CA ARG A 71 3.30 2.80 10.50
C ARG A 71 3.99 3.61 9.41
N ALA A 72 4.16 3.03 8.22
CA ALA A 72 4.78 3.74 7.12
C ALA A 72 3.96 4.96 6.67
N ALA A 73 2.64 4.81 6.53
CA ALA A 73 1.77 5.93 6.19
C ALA A 73 1.83 7.04 7.25
N GLY A 74 1.87 6.67 8.54
CA GLY A 74 2.08 7.61 9.64
C GLY A 74 3.44 8.32 9.58
N TRP A 75 4.53 7.62 9.25
CA TRP A 75 5.86 8.25 9.10
C TRP A 75 5.92 9.18 7.88
N PHE A 76 5.25 8.83 6.78
CA PHE A 76 5.13 9.74 5.65
C PHE A 76 4.30 10.99 6.00
N ASP A 77 3.19 10.82 6.72
CA ASP A 77 2.37 11.93 7.20
C ASP A 77 3.18 12.85 8.13
N ASP A 78 3.99 12.26 9.02
CA ASP A 78 4.92 13.00 9.85
C ASP A 78 5.92 13.82 9.02
N LEU A 79 6.55 13.18 8.02
CA LEU A 79 7.52 13.84 7.14
C LEU A 79 6.88 14.98 6.33
N ILE A 80 5.68 14.76 5.78
CA ILE A 80 4.93 15.77 5.02
C ILE A 80 4.66 17.00 5.90
N LYS A 81 4.20 16.78 7.13
CA LYS A 81 3.93 17.85 8.11
C LYS A 81 5.19 18.59 8.53
N ASP A 82 6.26 17.87 8.85
CA ASP A 82 7.52 18.48 9.29
C ASP A 82 8.20 19.29 8.18
N ARG A 83 8.03 18.84 6.92
CA ARG A 83 8.55 19.53 5.73
C ARG A 83 7.58 20.55 5.15
N GLN A 84 6.37 20.67 5.70
CA GLN A 84 5.32 21.56 5.24
C GLN A 84 5.04 21.43 3.73
N VAL A 85 5.06 20.19 3.23
CA VAL A 85 4.80 19.91 1.81
C VAL A 85 3.30 20.09 1.56
N ALA A 86 2.94 21.14 0.84
CA ALA A 86 1.56 21.41 0.47
C ALA A 86 1.03 20.35 -0.52
N ASP A 87 -0.28 20.12 -0.48
CA ASP A 87 -1.03 19.30 -1.43
C ASP A 87 -0.61 17.83 -1.56
N VAL A 88 0.19 17.32 -0.60
CA VAL A 88 0.55 15.91 -0.52
C VAL A 88 -0.11 15.29 0.70
N GLN A 89 -0.68 14.10 0.51
CA GLN A 89 -1.33 13.33 1.57
C GLN A 89 -0.82 11.89 1.56
N SER A 90 -0.78 11.28 2.74
CA SER A 90 -0.38 9.89 2.94
C SER A 90 -1.61 9.05 3.27
N PHE A 91 -1.79 7.91 2.59
CA PHE A 91 -2.92 7.01 2.80
C PHE A 91 -2.46 5.56 2.88
N ILE A 92 -3.22 4.76 3.63
CA ILE A 92 -3.22 3.30 3.46
C ILE A 92 -4.29 2.90 2.43
N LEU A 93 -4.05 1.82 1.67
CA LEU A 93 -5.13 1.21 0.90
C LEU A 93 -5.92 0.26 1.78
N ARG A 94 -7.22 0.52 1.87
CA ARG A 94 -8.18 -0.36 2.55
C ARG A 94 -8.19 -1.74 1.89
N ASP A 95 -8.10 -2.78 2.71
CA ASP A 95 -7.97 -4.21 2.32
C ASP A 95 -6.69 -4.55 1.53
N GLY A 96 -5.92 -3.54 1.15
CA GLY A 96 -4.67 -3.64 0.44
C GLY A 96 -4.66 -4.37 -0.87
N ILE A 97 -3.47 -4.77 -1.30
CA ILE A 97 -3.28 -5.46 -2.59
C ILE A 97 -4.05 -6.78 -2.64
N ALA A 98 -4.23 -7.44 -1.50
CA ALA A 98 -5.02 -8.66 -1.41
C ALA A 98 -6.51 -8.40 -1.69
N GLY A 99 -7.05 -7.31 -1.14
CA GLY A 99 -8.40 -6.85 -1.44
C GLY A 99 -8.55 -6.31 -2.86
N TRP A 100 -7.50 -5.72 -3.43
CA TRP A 100 -7.46 -5.28 -4.83
C TRP A 100 -7.49 -6.48 -5.79
N ALA A 101 -6.56 -7.43 -5.61
CA ALA A 101 -6.39 -8.61 -6.47
C ALA A 101 -7.60 -9.57 -6.46
N ARG A 102 -8.42 -9.53 -5.41
CA ARG A 102 -9.65 -10.33 -5.28
C ARG A 102 -10.93 -9.58 -5.64
N ALA A 103 -10.85 -8.31 -6.04
CA ALA A 103 -12.04 -7.49 -6.28
C ALA A 103 -12.63 -7.62 -7.69
N GLY A 104 -12.02 -8.42 -8.56
CA GLY A 104 -12.51 -8.73 -9.90
C GLY A 104 -11.69 -8.09 -11.03
N ASP A 105 -12.09 -8.38 -12.26
CA ASP A 105 -11.31 -8.10 -13.47
C ASP A 105 -10.95 -6.63 -13.65
N GLU A 106 -11.85 -5.72 -13.27
CA GLU A 106 -11.60 -4.27 -13.37
C GLU A 106 -10.41 -3.79 -12.51
N TYR A 107 -10.03 -4.55 -11.48
CA TYR A 107 -8.88 -4.27 -10.63
C TYR A 107 -7.64 -5.02 -11.12
N THR A 108 -7.78 -6.29 -11.49
CA THR A 108 -6.66 -7.13 -11.94
C THR A 108 -6.13 -6.71 -13.31
N GLN A 109 -6.95 -6.10 -14.17
CA GLN A 109 -6.49 -5.47 -15.41
C GLN A 109 -5.58 -4.25 -15.18
N MET A 110 -5.71 -3.61 -14.02
CA MET A 110 -4.80 -2.54 -13.59
C MET A 110 -3.53 -3.12 -12.94
N MET A 111 -3.41 -4.45 -12.90
CA MET A 111 -2.24 -5.14 -12.38
C MET A 111 -1.33 -5.63 -13.51
N ASP A 112 -0.17 -5.00 -13.68
CA ASP A 112 0.98 -5.57 -14.40
C ASP A 112 1.22 -7.04 -13.98
N GLU A 113 1.52 -7.88 -14.98
CA GLU A 113 1.77 -9.34 -14.94
C GLU A 113 1.02 -10.13 -13.83
N TYR A 114 -0.23 -9.73 -13.56
CA TYR A 114 -1.12 -10.43 -12.64
C TYR A 114 -1.23 -11.91 -13.01
N ASP A 115 -0.94 -12.77 -12.02
CA ASP A 115 -1.16 -14.20 -12.11
C ASP A 115 -2.28 -14.60 -11.15
N ALA A 116 -3.42 -15.03 -11.69
CA ALA A 116 -4.57 -15.45 -10.90
C ALA A 116 -4.23 -16.61 -9.95
N GLU A 117 -3.37 -17.55 -10.36
CA GLU A 117 -3.01 -18.72 -9.55
C GLU A 117 -2.39 -18.31 -8.22
N THR A 118 -1.54 -17.28 -8.24
CA THR A 118 -0.94 -16.69 -7.04
C THR A 118 -1.97 -16.20 -6.00
N TRP A 119 -3.18 -15.84 -6.43
CA TRP A 119 -4.24 -15.32 -5.56
C TRP A 119 -5.35 -16.32 -5.23
N THR A 120 -5.30 -17.52 -5.80
CA THR A 120 -6.29 -18.59 -5.52
C THR A 120 -6.14 -19.24 -4.14
N SER A 121 -4.97 -19.13 -3.51
CA SER A 121 -4.71 -19.69 -2.18
C SER A 121 -4.71 -18.61 -1.08
N LYS A 122 -5.85 -18.47 -0.40
CA LYS A 122 -6.09 -17.97 0.98
C LYS A 122 -7.44 -17.29 1.07
#